data_AF-A0A524M4R7-F1
#
_entry.id   AF-A0A524M4R7-F1
#
_cell.length_a   1.000
_cell.length_b   1.000
_cell.length_c   1.000
_cell.angle_alpha   90.00
_cell.angle_beta   90.00
_cell.angle_gamma   90.00
#
_symmetry.space_group_name_H-M   'P 1'
#
loop_
_entity.id
_entity.type
_entity.pdbx_description
1 polymer ?
#
loop_
_entity_poly.entity_id
_entity_poly.type
_entity_poly.pdbx_seq_one_letter_code
_entity_poly.pdbx_strand_id
1 'polypeptide(L)'
;MKLNIGCGLEYKKGFVNVDAYDNTVADHIMSVTNLEFDTQSFSHVDCIQLMEHIGAAKSIYALSEIYRVLKRGGSFRLETPDLVSSFKSFIKGDENNRKMIMNWIYGLDMPGMSHKYGFPKELLERMLFEAGFVDVKIVQLKPKSIHPSLRATCQKGDSDIHQMISQFRNTLVEKKIVNLDNQVDVIEKEELIQKLVRLTLKAVPKLEDRYLKAIVEYSAVCSPIIGRVFLDTISDTQLVSPNAIIAYSEILGNLDSLGFTDVLTYLFSEMPIKSGHQNETFDTVVKLGKQLVQKCIAGDQSAIDEIKNTASNSKAIDTM
;
A
#
# COMPACT_ATOMS: atom_id res chain seq x y z
N MET A 1 14.00 -10.68 18.64
CA MET A 1 12.70 -10.50 19.33
C MET A 1 11.60 -11.13 18.48
N LYS A 2 10.44 -11.46 19.07
CA LYS A 2 9.25 -11.95 18.35
C LYS A 2 8.08 -11.00 18.59
N LEU A 3 7.18 -10.85 17.64
CA LEU A 3 6.06 -9.92 17.70
C LEU A 3 4.73 -10.67 17.55
N ASN A 4 3.77 -10.37 18.41
CA ASN A 4 2.40 -10.86 18.38
C ASN A 4 1.47 -9.67 18.15
N ILE A 5 0.88 -9.58 16.95
CA ILE A 5 0.09 -8.43 16.51
C ILE A 5 -1.39 -8.77 16.56
N GLY A 6 -2.20 -7.86 17.13
CA GLY A 6 -3.61 -8.09 17.41
C GLY A 6 -3.76 -9.09 18.55
N CYS A 7 -3.04 -8.88 19.66
CA CYS A 7 -3.02 -9.85 20.75
C CYS A 7 -4.37 -10.00 21.46
N GLY A 8 -5.28 -9.01 21.35
CA GLY A 8 -6.51 -8.97 22.11
C GLY A 8 -6.24 -9.23 23.59
N LEU A 9 -6.91 -10.24 24.15
CA LEU A 9 -6.74 -10.68 25.54
C LEU A 9 -5.67 -11.77 25.73
N GLU A 10 -5.02 -12.23 24.66
CA GLU A 10 -4.04 -13.32 24.70
C GLU A 10 -2.61 -12.79 24.82
N TYR A 11 -2.11 -12.72 26.06
CA TYR A 11 -0.69 -12.43 26.29
C TYR A 11 0.19 -13.61 25.86
N LYS A 12 1.17 -13.33 25.00
CA LYS A 12 2.13 -14.34 24.55
C LYS A 12 3.50 -14.10 25.15
N LYS A 13 3.88 -14.93 26.13
CA LYS A 13 5.20 -14.87 26.77
C LYS A 13 6.34 -15.03 25.77
N GLY A 14 7.33 -14.14 25.84
CA GLY A 14 8.51 -14.12 24.96
C GLY A 14 8.27 -13.44 23.61
N PHE A 15 7.12 -12.80 23.44
CA PHE A 15 6.78 -11.91 22.33
C PHE A 15 6.57 -10.50 22.88
N VAL A 16 6.81 -9.50 22.03
CA VAL A 16 6.20 -8.18 22.20
C VAL A 16 4.77 -8.30 21.71
N ASN A 17 3.80 -7.92 22.52
CA ASN A 17 2.38 -8.02 22.23
C ASN A 17 1.84 -6.63 21.91
N VAL A 18 1.16 -6.49 20.78
CA VAL A 18 0.63 -5.21 20.34
C VAL A 18 -0.80 -5.36 19.87
N ASP A 19 -1.62 -4.35 20.15
CA ASP A 19 -3.02 -4.29 19.71
C ASP A 19 -3.43 -2.83 19.48
N ALA A 20 -4.35 -2.57 18.56
CA ALA A 20 -4.78 -1.21 18.25
C ALA A 20 -5.93 -0.73 19.15
N TYR A 21 -6.67 -1.65 19.77
CA TYR A 21 -7.90 -1.37 20.49
C TYR A 21 -7.88 -1.88 21.93
N ASP A 22 -7.15 -2.96 22.24
CA ASP A 22 -7.12 -3.57 23.57
C ASP A 22 -5.78 -3.32 24.30
N ASN A 23 -5.83 -2.75 25.52
CA ASN A 23 -4.65 -2.49 26.35
C ASN A 23 -4.53 -3.37 27.60
N THR A 24 -5.38 -4.40 27.72
CA THR A 24 -5.43 -5.26 28.90
C THR A 24 -4.13 -6.04 29.09
N VAL A 25 -3.57 -6.54 27.99
CA VAL A 25 -2.34 -7.35 27.98
C VAL A 25 -1.31 -6.91 26.94
N ALA A 26 -1.63 -5.94 26.10
CA ALA A 26 -0.70 -5.43 25.10
C ALA A 26 0.47 -4.69 25.78
N ASP A 27 1.69 -4.95 25.32
CA ASP A 27 2.87 -4.19 25.72
C ASP A 27 2.84 -2.78 25.09
N HIS A 28 2.23 -2.64 23.90
CA HIS A 28 2.04 -1.36 23.21
C HIS A 28 0.68 -1.27 22.50
N ILE A 29 0.10 -0.07 22.49
CA ILE A 29 -1.09 0.23 21.69
C ILE A 29 -0.67 0.76 20.33
N MET A 30 -0.86 -0.05 19.29
CA MET A 30 -0.40 0.30 17.94
C MET A 30 -1.19 -0.42 16.84
N SER A 31 -1.28 0.23 15.68
CA SER A 31 -1.85 -0.39 14.48
C SER A 31 -0.79 -1.22 13.74
N VAL A 32 -1.19 -2.37 13.20
CA VAL A 32 -0.33 -3.17 12.31
C VAL A 32 0.08 -2.45 11.02
N THR A 33 -0.66 -1.40 10.64
CA THR A 33 -0.33 -0.59 9.46
C THR A 33 0.71 0.49 9.75
N ASN A 34 1.09 0.68 11.02
CA ASN A 34 2.11 1.64 11.44
C ASN A 34 2.77 1.13 12.73
N LEU A 35 3.75 0.23 12.57
CA LEU A 35 4.48 -0.35 13.68
C LEU A 35 5.67 0.57 13.99
N GLU A 36 5.64 1.27 15.11
CA GLU A 36 6.71 2.14 15.66
C GLU A 36 7.96 1.33 16.13
N PHE A 37 8.42 0.41 15.29
CA PHE A 37 9.63 -0.38 15.48
C PHE A 37 10.59 -0.17 14.32
N ASP A 38 11.88 -0.33 14.60
CA ASP A 38 12.91 -0.26 13.57
C ASP A 38 12.75 -1.40 12.55
N THR A 39 13.18 -1.11 11.33
CA THR A 39 13.28 -2.09 10.25
C THR A 39 14.14 -3.29 10.69
N GLN A 40 13.71 -4.51 10.34
CA GLN A 40 14.43 -5.75 10.68
C GLN A 40 14.66 -5.98 12.19
N SER A 41 13.68 -5.63 13.04
CA SER A 41 13.73 -5.85 14.49
C SER A 41 13.36 -7.28 14.93
N PHE A 42 12.48 -7.97 14.18
CA PHE A 42 11.85 -9.21 14.63
C PHE A 42 12.29 -10.43 13.83
N SER A 43 12.59 -11.54 14.51
CA SER A 43 12.88 -12.83 13.86
C SER A 43 11.61 -13.62 13.53
N HIS A 44 10.48 -13.27 14.15
CA HIS A 44 9.20 -13.90 13.95
C HIS A 44 8.04 -12.94 14.24
N VAL A 45 6.99 -13.00 13.42
CA VAL A 45 5.75 -12.24 13.60
C VAL A 45 4.56 -13.20 13.55
N ASP A 46 3.64 -13.03 14.50
CA ASP A 46 2.31 -13.64 14.51
C ASP A 46 1.25 -12.56 14.27
N CYS A 47 0.28 -12.88 13.40
CA CYS A 47 -0.89 -12.07 13.09
C CYS A 47 -2.10 -13.00 12.99
N ILE A 48 -2.78 -13.22 14.11
CA ILE A 48 -3.76 -14.32 14.26
C ILE A 48 -5.16 -13.72 14.40
N GLN A 49 -6.04 -14.02 13.44
CA GLN A 49 -7.41 -13.47 13.38
C GLN A 49 -7.44 -11.93 13.50
N LEU A 50 -6.62 -11.27 12.67
CA LEU A 50 -6.48 -9.81 12.66
C LEU A 50 -6.78 -9.22 11.29
N MET A 51 -6.24 -9.83 10.22
CA MET A 51 -6.22 -9.19 8.88
C MET A 51 -7.63 -8.91 8.33
N GLU A 52 -8.60 -9.76 8.65
CA GLU A 52 -10.02 -9.62 8.31
C GLU A 52 -10.64 -8.34 8.88
N HIS A 53 -10.14 -7.83 10.00
CA HIS A 53 -10.65 -6.62 10.66
C HIS A 53 -10.16 -5.31 10.02
N ILE A 54 -9.11 -5.38 9.20
CA ILE A 54 -8.43 -4.19 8.64
C ILE A 54 -9.03 -3.82 7.28
N GLY A 55 -9.49 -4.81 6.52
CA GLY A 55 -10.05 -4.64 5.18
C GLY A 55 -9.00 -4.76 4.07
N ALA A 56 -9.43 -5.06 2.85
CA ALA A 56 -8.55 -5.40 1.73
C ALA A 56 -7.50 -4.32 1.40
N ALA A 57 -7.91 -3.05 1.31
CA ALA A 57 -7.03 -1.96 0.91
C ALA A 57 -5.89 -1.74 1.92
N LYS A 58 -6.23 -1.66 3.22
CA LYS A 58 -5.26 -1.51 4.31
C LYS A 58 -4.37 -2.74 4.51
N SER A 59 -4.82 -3.92 4.11
CA SER A 59 -4.07 -5.17 4.27
C SER A 59 -2.75 -5.19 3.48
N ILE A 60 -2.68 -4.49 2.34
CA ILE A 60 -1.44 -4.33 1.58
C ILE A 60 -0.39 -3.60 2.42
N TYR A 61 -0.80 -2.54 3.13
CA TYR A 61 0.05 -1.76 4.01
C TYR A 61 0.44 -2.54 5.27
N ALA A 62 -0.50 -3.29 5.86
CA ALA A 62 -0.20 -4.17 6.99
C ALA A 62 0.84 -5.24 6.64
N LEU A 63 0.70 -5.93 5.49
CA LEU A 63 1.68 -6.92 5.03
C LEU A 63 3.04 -6.28 4.72
N SER A 64 3.02 -5.11 4.09
CA SER A 64 4.22 -4.32 3.81
C SER A 64 4.95 -3.92 5.10
N GLU A 65 4.21 -3.49 6.12
CA GLU A 65 4.77 -3.07 7.41
C GLU A 65 5.32 -4.25 8.22
N ILE A 66 4.63 -5.39 8.21
CA ILE A 66 5.13 -6.64 8.77
C ILE A 66 6.43 -7.07 8.06
N TYR A 67 6.46 -6.95 6.73
CA TYR A 67 7.68 -7.21 5.97
C TYR A 67 8.81 -6.29 6.40
N ARG A 68 8.56 -4.98 6.59
CA ARG A 68 9.57 -3.99 7.02
C ARG A 68 10.24 -4.39 8.33
N VAL A 69 9.45 -4.72 9.36
CA VAL A 69 9.97 -5.00 10.71
C VAL A 69 10.56 -6.41 10.87
N LEU A 70 10.27 -7.36 9.97
CA LEU A 70 10.89 -8.67 9.98
C LEU A 70 12.36 -8.61 9.55
N LYS A 71 13.22 -9.39 10.22
CA LYS A 71 14.60 -9.67 9.79
C LYS A 71 14.59 -10.47 8.49
N ARG A 72 15.67 -10.36 7.70
CA ARG A 72 15.89 -11.28 6.55
C ARG A 72 15.80 -12.73 7.03
N GLY A 73 15.06 -13.57 6.30
CA GLY A 73 14.77 -14.96 6.69
C GLY A 73 13.86 -15.11 7.91
N GLY A 74 13.36 -14.00 8.49
CA GLY A 74 12.40 -14.02 9.58
C GLY A 74 11.08 -14.67 9.14
N SER A 75 10.42 -15.36 10.06
CA SER A 75 9.19 -16.11 9.76
C SER A 75 7.94 -15.31 10.07
N PHE A 76 6.92 -15.47 9.24
CA PHE A 76 5.62 -14.86 9.43
C PHE A 76 4.54 -15.94 9.45
N ARG A 77 3.63 -15.83 10.43
CA ARG A 77 2.44 -16.67 10.53
C ARG A 77 1.21 -15.78 10.60
N LEU A 78 0.30 -16.02 9.67
CA LEU A 78 -0.96 -15.32 9.55
C LEU A 78 -2.12 -16.32 9.66
N GLU A 79 -3.16 -15.96 10.41
CA GLU A 79 -4.43 -16.69 10.42
C GLU A 79 -5.60 -15.76 10.15
N THR A 80 -6.57 -16.25 9.37
CA THR A 80 -7.79 -15.51 9.00
C THR A 80 -8.93 -16.52 8.75
N PRO A 81 -10.21 -16.12 8.78
CA PRO A 81 -11.33 -17.04 8.50
C PRO A 81 -11.22 -17.74 7.15
N ASP A 82 -11.54 -19.04 7.11
CA ASP A 82 -11.68 -19.81 5.86
C ASP A 82 -13.10 -19.64 5.32
N LEU A 83 -13.27 -18.75 4.34
CA LEU A 83 -14.55 -18.49 3.71
C LEU A 83 -15.15 -19.73 3.02
N VAL A 84 -14.33 -20.54 2.35
CA VAL A 84 -14.83 -21.70 1.60
C VAL A 84 -15.41 -22.73 2.55
N SER A 85 -14.71 -23.03 3.64
CA SER A 85 -15.21 -23.95 4.67
C SER A 85 -16.41 -23.35 5.43
N SER A 86 -16.42 -22.04 5.65
CA SER A 86 -17.55 -21.32 6.27
C SER A 86 -18.81 -21.45 5.41
N PHE A 87 -18.74 -21.13 4.12
CA PHE A 87 -19.89 -21.25 3.22
C PHE A 87 -20.37 -22.69 3.05
N LYS A 88 -19.46 -23.67 2.98
CA LYS A 88 -19.85 -25.10 2.98
C LYS A 88 -20.63 -25.48 4.24
N SER A 89 -20.21 -24.97 5.39
CA SER A 89 -20.88 -25.22 6.67
C SER A 89 -22.24 -24.51 6.74
N PHE A 90 -22.33 -23.27 6.23
CA PHE A 90 -23.58 -22.52 6.13
C PHE A 90 -24.63 -23.24 5.27
N ILE A 91 -24.24 -23.71 4.08
CA ILE A 91 -25.15 -24.39 3.13
C ILE A 91 -25.68 -25.69 3.72
N LYS A 92 -24.83 -26.47 4.39
CA LYS A 92 -25.19 -27.80 4.93
C LYS A 92 -25.84 -27.74 6.31
N GLY A 93 -25.61 -26.67 7.06
CA GLY A 93 -26.05 -26.53 8.45
C GLY A 93 -27.53 -26.22 8.61
N ASP A 94 -28.03 -26.45 9.81
CA ASP A 94 -29.35 -26.01 10.25
C ASP A 94 -29.38 -24.49 10.53
N GLU A 95 -30.51 -23.97 11.01
CA GLU A 95 -30.67 -22.55 11.34
C GLU A 95 -29.64 -22.06 12.37
N ASN A 96 -29.35 -22.86 13.39
CA ASN A 96 -28.39 -22.51 14.43
C ASN A 96 -26.97 -22.46 13.88
N ASN A 97 -26.57 -23.43 13.06
CA ASN A 97 -25.28 -23.43 12.38
C ASN A 97 -25.13 -22.21 11.46
N ARG A 98 -26.17 -21.89 10.68
CA ARG A 98 -26.17 -20.71 9.80
C ARG A 98 -25.96 -19.44 10.61
N LYS A 99 -26.68 -19.25 11.71
CA LYS A 99 -26.51 -18.11 12.62
C LYS A 99 -25.08 -18.00 13.16
N MET A 100 -24.51 -19.10 13.65
CA MET A 100 -23.13 -19.11 14.17
C MET A 100 -22.10 -18.77 13.09
N ILE A 101 -22.25 -19.32 11.88
CA ILE A 101 -21.35 -19.01 10.76
C ILE A 101 -21.50 -17.56 10.31
N MET A 102 -22.70 -16.99 10.34
CA MET A 102 -22.86 -15.56 10.01
C MET A 102 -22.13 -14.66 10.99
N ASN A 103 -22.18 -14.96 12.29
CA ASN A 103 -21.39 -14.25 13.30
C ASN A 103 -19.88 -14.44 13.07
N TRP A 104 -19.45 -15.60 12.60
CA TRP A 104 -18.06 -15.84 12.24
C TRP A 104 -17.61 -15.05 11.00
N ILE A 105 -18.48 -14.93 9.99
CA ILE A 105 -18.17 -14.22 8.75
C ILE A 105 -18.10 -12.71 8.98
N TYR A 106 -19.07 -12.14 9.71
CA TYR A 106 -19.16 -10.69 9.92
C TYR A 106 -18.42 -10.20 11.18
N GLY A 107 -17.97 -11.11 12.04
CA GLY A 107 -17.39 -10.75 13.32
C GLY A 107 -18.45 -10.20 14.29
N LEU A 108 -17.98 -9.48 15.31
CA LEU A 108 -18.86 -8.83 16.28
C LEU A 108 -19.04 -7.36 15.90
N ASP A 109 -20.26 -6.84 16.05
CA ASP A 109 -20.57 -5.44 15.78
C ASP A 109 -20.10 -4.54 16.93
N MET A 110 -18.79 -4.47 17.10
CA MET A 110 -18.09 -3.62 18.05
C MET A 110 -16.82 -3.07 17.39
N PRO A 111 -16.35 -1.87 17.79
CA PRO A 111 -15.11 -1.30 17.27
C PRO A 111 -13.95 -2.30 17.36
N GLY A 112 -13.25 -2.49 16.24
CA GLY A 112 -12.12 -3.43 16.14
C GLY A 112 -12.50 -4.89 15.91
N MET A 113 -13.73 -5.31 16.21
CA MET A 113 -14.14 -6.73 16.17
C MET A 113 -14.99 -7.12 14.95
N SER A 114 -15.41 -6.14 14.14
CA SER A 114 -16.11 -6.42 12.89
C SER A 114 -15.14 -6.88 11.80
N HIS A 115 -15.54 -7.90 11.04
CA HIS A 115 -14.78 -8.36 9.89
C HIS A 115 -15.13 -7.46 8.69
N LYS A 116 -14.11 -6.85 8.12
CA LYS A 116 -14.24 -5.95 6.96
C LYS A 116 -13.92 -6.66 5.64
N TYR A 117 -13.26 -7.81 5.71
CA TYR A 117 -12.90 -8.58 4.54
C TYR A 117 -12.72 -10.05 4.87
N GLY A 118 -13.03 -10.93 3.92
CA GLY A 118 -12.67 -12.34 4.02
C GLY A 118 -11.77 -12.69 2.85
N PHE A 119 -10.63 -13.33 3.13
CA PHE A 119 -9.60 -13.59 2.14
C PHE A 119 -9.84 -14.92 1.42
N PRO A 120 -10.08 -14.93 0.10
CA PRO A 120 -9.88 -16.13 -0.70
C PRO A 120 -8.44 -16.61 -0.57
N LYS A 121 -8.24 -17.93 -0.56
CA LYS A 121 -6.92 -18.55 -0.40
C LYS A 121 -5.92 -18.04 -1.45
N GLU A 122 -6.37 -17.99 -2.71
CA GLU A 122 -5.55 -17.61 -3.86
C GLU A 122 -5.15 -16.13 -3.78
N LEU A 123 -6.06 -15.28 -3.28
CA LEU A 123 -5.77 -13.87 -3.07
C LEU A 123 -4.76 -13.68 -1.93
N LEU A 124 -4.95 -14.38 -0.81
CA LEU A 124 -4.01 -14.32 0.32
C LEU A 124 -2.60 -14.76 -0.10
N GLU A 125 -2.50 -15.85 -0.84
CA GLU A 125 -1.22 -16.35 -1.38
C GLU A 125 -0.56 -15.31 -2.29
N ARG A 126 -1.30 -14.74 -3.24
CA ARG A 126 -0.79 -13.69 -4.12
C ARG A 126 -0.32 -12.46 -3.34
N MET A 127 -1.10 -11.97 -2.38
CA MET A 127 -0.74 -10.81 -1.57
C MET A 127 0.55 -11.03 -0.76
N LEU A 128 0.76 -12.24 -0.24
CA LEU A 128 2.01 -12.59 0.45
C LEU A 128 3.21 -12.57 -0.51
N PHE A 129 3.08 -13.13 -1.71
CA PHE A 129 4.14 -13.08 -2.72
C PHE A 129 4.42 -11.66 -3.20
N GLU A 130 3.39 -10.86 -3.48
CA GLU A 130 3.54 -9.46 -3.90
C GLU A 130 4.15 -8.56 -2.82
N ALA A 131 3.97 -8.90 -1.54
CA ALA A 131 4.66 -8.25 -0.42
C ALA A 131 6.14 -8.67 -0.27
N GLY A 132 6.59 -9.69 -1.02
CA GLY A 132 7.98 -10.18 -1.01
C GLY A 132 8.25 -11.39 -0.13
N PHE A 133 7.20 -12.00 0.44
CA PHE A 133 7.35 -13.24 1.21
C PHE A 133 7.63 -14.44 0.29
N VAL A 134 8.39 -15.39 0.80
CA VAL A 134 8.76 -16.64 0.14
C VAL A 134 8.32 -17.84 0.98
N ASP A 135 8.38 -19.03 0.39
CA ASP A 135 8.00 -20.30 1.03
C ASP A 135 6.58 -20.28 1.62
N VAL A 136 5.65 -19.63 0.92
CA VAL A 136 4.26 -19.50 1.33
C VAL A 136 3.59 -20.88 1.35
N LYS A 137 3.06 -21.26 2.51
CA LYS A 137 2.26 -22.47 2.70
C LYS A 137 0.96 -22.11 3.39
N ILE A 138 -0.17 -22.49 2.80
CA ILE A 138 -1.50 -22.24 3.36
C ILE A 138 -2.21 -23.56 3.64
N VAL A 139 -2.61 -23.76 4.90
CA VAL A 139 -3.36 -24.93 5.36
C VAL A 139 -4.68 -24.54 5.99
N GLN A 140 -5.68 -25.42 5.90
CA GLN A 140 -6.94 -25.25 6.61
C GLN A 140 -6.83 -25.73 8.05
N LEU A 141 -7.37 -24.96 8.98
CA LEU A 141 -7.49 -25.31 10.38
C LEU A 141 -8.96 -25.53 10.72
N LYS A 142 -9.24 -26.64 11.42
CA LYS A 142 -10.57 -26.98 11.92
C LYS A 142 -11.68 -26.80 10.86
N PRO A 143 -11.55 -27.36 9.64
CA PRO A 143 -12.45 -27.08 8.51
C PRO A 143 -13.90 -27.55 8.72
N LYS A 144 -14.15 -28.38 9.75
CA LYS A 144 -15.48 -28.86 10.14
C LYS A 144 -16.03 -28.19 11.41
N SER A 145 -15.36 -27.15 11.91
CA SER A 145 -15.80 -26.40 13.09
C SER A 145 -16.64 -25.18 12.71
N ILE A 146 -17.20 -24.50 13.71
CA ILE A 146 -17.90 -23.21 13.54
C ILE A 146 -16.94 -22.02 13.33
N HIS A 147 -15.63 -22.23 13.50
CA HIS A 147 -14.58 -21.24 13.28
C HIS A 147 -13.47 -21.81 12.38
N PRO A 148 -13.79 -22.16 11.11
CA PRO A 148 -12.78 -22.64 10.21
C PRO A 148 -11.85 -21.47 9.82
N SER A 149 -10.55 -21.74 9.79
CA SER A 149 -9.52 -20.72 9.52
C SER A 149 -8.53 -21.21 8.48
N LEU A 150 -7.93 -20.28 7.74
CA LEU A 150 -6.73 -20.51 6.96
C LEU A 150 -5.52 -20.07 7.80
N ARG A 151 -4.47 -20.89 7.82
CA ARG A 151 -3.16 -20.50 8.34
C ARG A 151 -2.16 -20.44 7.21
N ALA A 152 -1.60 -19.26 6.99
CA ALA A 152 -0.44 -19.05 6.15
C ALA A 152 0.84 -19.02 7.00
N THR A 153 1.87 -19.71 6.53
CA THR A 153 3.24 -19.56 7.04
C THR A 153 4.17 -19.24 5.89
N CYS A 154 5.05 -18.27 6.07
CA CYS A 154 6.03 -17.87 5.07
C CYS A 154 7.28 -17.27 5.73
N GLN A 155 8.27 -16.91 4.92
CA GLN A 155 9.48 -16.23 5.38
C GLN A 155 9.68 -14.93 4.61
N LYS A 156 10.31 -13.95 5.26
CA LYS A 156 10.80 -12.77 4.58
C LYS A 156 11.94 -13.18 3.63
N GLY A 157 11.71 -12.99 2.33
CA GLY A 157 12.72 -13.22 1.31
C GLY A 157 13.95 -12.31 1.46
N ASP A 158 15.06 -12.73 0.87
CA ASP A 158 16.29 -11.94 0.81
C ASP A 158 16.20 -10.94 -0.35
N SER A 159 15.52 -9.81 -0.13
CA SER A 159 15.22 -8.86 -1.21
C SER A 159 15.27 -7.41 -0.77
N ASP A 160 16.33 -6.72 -1.19
CA ASP A 160 16.54 -5.29 -0.93
C ASP A 160 15.42 -4.44 -1.53
N ILE A 161 14.91 -4.85 -2.70
CA ILE A 161 13.86 -4.10 -3.37
C ILE A 161 12.53 -4.18 -2.61
N HIS A 162 12.15 -5.34 -2.09
CA HIS A 162 10.94 -5.44 -1.27
C HIS A 162 11.12 -4.74 0.08
N GLN A 163 12.34 -4.73 0.63
CA GLN A 163 12.66 -3.92 1.81
C GLN A 163 12.47 -2.42 1.52
N MET A 164 12.97 -1.93 0.39
CA MET A 164 12.78 -0.54 -0.06
C MET A 164 11.29 -0.22 -0.25
N ILE A 165 10.55 -1.08 -0.95
CA ILE A 165 9.10 -0.92 -1.17
C ILE A 165 8.34 -0.86 0.17
N SER A 166 8.77 -1.67 1.16
CA SER A 166 8.15 -1.65 2.48
C SER A 166 8.37 -0.33 3.22
N GLN A 167 9.58 0.23 3.13
CA GLN A 167 9.92 1.54 3.68
C GLN A 167 9.19 2.66 2.95
N PHE A 168 9.04 2.55 1.62
CA PHE A 168 8.32 3.51 0.80
C PHE A 168 6.85 3.63 1.24
N ARG A 169 6.13 2.51 1.36
CA ARG A 169 4.73 2.52 1.84
C ARG A 169 4.61 3.03 3.27
N ASN A 170 5.50 2.62 4.17
CA ASN A 170 5.52 3.11 5.55
C ASN A 170 5.69 4.64 5.59
N THR A 171 6.66 5.19 4.84
CA THR A 171 6.90 6.64 4.76
C THR A 171 5.69 7.42 4.24
N LEU A 172 4.96 6.86 3.27
CA LEU A 172 3.73 7.47 2.76
C LEU A 172 2.62 7.54 3.81
N VAL A 173 2.51 6.51 4.65
CA VAL A 173 1.55 6.48 5.78
C VAL A 173 1.98 7.46 6.87
N GLU A 174 3.24 7.44 7.28
CA GLU A 174 3.78 8.33 8.33
C GLU A 174 3.64 9.81 7.96
N LYS A 175 3.93 10.16 6.69
CA LYS A 175 3.76 11.52 6.17
C LYS A 175 2.30 11.88 5.86
N LYS A 176 1.35 10.99 6.13
CA LYS A 176 -0.09 11.15 5.82
C LYS A 176 -0.36 11.44 4.34
N ILE A 177 0.54 11.02 3.46
CA ILE A 177 0.37 11.11 2.01
C ILE A 177 -0.65 10.07 1.57
N VAL A 178 -0.68 8.89 2.19
CA VAL A 178 -1.79 7.93 2.07
C VAL A 178 -2.63 7.99 3.34
N ASN A 179 -3.89 8.36 3.20
CA ASN A 179 -4.83 8.36 4.32
C ASN A 179 -5.52 7.00 4.42
N LEU A 180 -5.01 6.15 5.31
CA LEU A 180 -5.57 4.81 5.49
C LEU A 180 -7.05 4.83 5.89
N ASP A 181 -7.54 5.86 6.58
CA ASP A 181 -8.94 5.94 7.00
C ASP A 181 -9.90 6.37 5.88
N ASN A 182 -9.38 6.72 4.71
CA ASN A 182 -10.16 6.96 3.50
C ASN A 182 -9.90 5.84 2.48
N GLN A 183 -10.84 4.90 2.33
CA GLN A 183 -10.67 3.76 1.42
C GLN A 183 -10.47 4.17 -0.04
N VAL A 184 -11.14 5.25 -0.49
CA VAL A 184 -10.99 5.76 -1.87
C VAL A 184 -9.56 6.24 -2.09
N ASP A 185 -9.03 7.02 -1.14
CA ASP A 185 -7.66 7.52 -1.15
C ASP A 185 -6.62 6.39 -1.24
N VAL A 186 -6.80 5.35 -0.42
CA VAL A 186 -5.91 4.18 -0.43
C VAL A 186 -5.94 3.47 -1.78
N ILE A 187 -7.13 3.24 -2.36
CA ILE A 187 -7.25 2.51 -3.64
C ILE A 187 -6.58 3.29 -4.77
N GLU A 188 -6.87 4.58 -4.89
CA GLU A 188 -6.33 5.44 -5.96
C GLU A 188 -4.80 5.58 -5.87
N LYS A 189 -4.27 5.84 -4.67
CA LYS A 189 -2.83 5.96 -4.48
C LYS A 189 -2.11 4.63 -4.60
N GLU A 190 -2.71 3.53 -4.16
CA GLU A 190 -2.11 2.21 -4.31
C GLU A 190 -2.02 1.79 -5.79
N GLU A 191 -2.94 2.21 -6.66
CA GLU A 191 -2.82 1.96 -8.11
C GLU A 191 -1.54 2.60 -8.69
N LEU A 192 -1.27 3.87 -8.34
CA LEU A 192 -0.04 4.57 -8.69
C LEU A 192 1.18 3.85 -8.11
N ILE A 193 1.18 3.56 -6.81
CA ILE A 193 2.28 2.90 -6.09
C ILE A 193 2.60 1.54 -6.74
N GLN A 194 1.58 0.73 -7.04
CA GLN A 194 1.75 -0.58 -7.68
C GLN A 194 2.40 -0.47 -9.05
N LYS A 195 2.11 0.58 -9.82
CA LYS A 195 2.77 0.79 -11.10
C LYS A 195 4.25 1.16 -10.92
N LEU A 196 4.60 1.99 -9.93
CA LEU A 196 6.01 2.28 -9.61
C LEU A 196 6.74 1.00 -9.16
N VAL A 197 6.12 0.22 -8.27
CA VAL A 197 6.63 -1.08 -7.80
C VAL A 197 6.89 -2.02 -8.97
N ARG A 198 5.92 -2.19 -9.88
CA ARG A 198 6.06 -3.06 -11.06
C ARG A 198 7.17 -2.61 -12.00
N LEU A 199 7.31 -1.31 -12.26
CA LEU A 199 8.39 -0.78 -13.09
C LEU A 199 9.75 -1.08 -12.45
N THR A 200 9.84 -0.94 -11.13
CA THR A 200 11.08 -1.16 -10.39
C THR A 200 11.47 -2.63 -10.34
N LEU A 201 10.53 -3.52 -10.02
CA LEU A 201 10.75 -4.97 -10.00
C LEU A 201 11.18 -5.52 -11.37
N LYS A 202 10.68 -4.94 -12.48
CA LYS A 202 11.08 -5.30 -13.84
C LYS A 202 12.51 -4.90 -14.21
N ALA A 203 13.12 -3.99 -13.45
CA ALA A 203 14.41 -3.40 -13.78
C ALA A 203 15.55 -3.89 -12.87
N VAL A 204 15.25 -4.60 -11.77
CA VAL A 204 16.27 -5.25 -10.93
C VAL A 204 17.07 -6.25 -11.79
N PRO A 205 18.42 -6.31 -11.68
CA PRO A 205 19.25 -5.81 -10.58
C PRO A 205 19.72 -4.35 -10.68
N LYS A 206 19.46 -3.64 -11.78
CA LYS A 206 19.92 -2.25 -11.94
C LYS A 206 18.84 -1.40 -12.62
N LEU A 207 18.38 -0.38 -11.94
CA LEU A 207 17.36 0.52 -12.47
C LEU A 207 18.00 1.50 -13.46
N GLU A 208 18.01 1.10 -14.74
CA GLU A 208 18.48 1.97 -15.82
C GLU A 208 17.66 3.26 -15.90
N ASP A 209 18.29 4.33 -16.40
CA ASP A 209 17.71 5.67 -16.49
C ASP A 209 16.33 5.69 -17.18
N ARG A 210 16.11 4.86 -18.20
CA ARG A 210 14.81 4.75 -18.88
C ARG A 210 13.66 4.36 -17.94
N TYR A 211 13.90 3.50 -16.95
CA TYR A 211 12.89 3.09 -15.99
C TYR A 211 12.66 4.17 -14.94
N LEU A 212 13.73 4.83 -14.51
CA LEU A 212 13.66 5.96 -13.59
C LEU A 212 12.89 7.13 -14.22
N LYS A 213 13.19 7.45 -15.47
CA LYS A 213 12.45 8.41 -16.29
C LYS A 213 10.97 8.04 -16.37
N ALA A 214 10.63 6.78 -16.63
CA ALA A 214 9.23 6.34 -16.68
C ALA A 214 8.50 6.46 -15.32
N ILE A 215 9.20 6.19 -14.21
CA ILE A 215 8.69 6.39 -12.84
C ILE A 215 8.43 7.88 -12.58
N VAL A 216 9.38 8.75 -12.95
CA VAL A 216 9.27 10.20 -12.78
C VAL A 216 8.17 10.79 -13.65
N GLU A 217 8.10 10.42 -14.92
CA GLU A 217 7.03 10.85 -15.84
C GLU A 217 5.64 10.46 -15.33
N TYR A 218 5.49 9.24 -14.83
CA TYR A 218 4.19 8.77 -14.35
C TYR A 218 3.82 9.40 -13.00
N SER A 219 4.75 9.43 -12.05
CA SER A 219 4.50 10.02 -10.74
C SER A 219 4.33 11.54 -10.79
N ALA A 220 5.04 12.27 -11.66
CA ALA A 220 4.86 13.71 -11.83
C ALA A 220 3.41 14.08 -12.20
N VAL A 221 2.78 13.30 -13.08
CA VAL A 221 1.41 13.58 -13.54
C VAL A 221 0.37 13.18 -12.51
N CYS A 222 0.59 12.08 -11.78
CA CYS A 222 -0.39 11.57 -10.82
C CYS A 222 -0.23 12.19 -9.42
N SER A 223 1.00 12.29 -8.93
CA SER A 223 1.36 12.83 -7.61
C SER A 223 2.88 13.05 -7.50
N PRO A 224 3.39 14.26 -7.80
CA PRO A 224 4.82 14.58 -7.69
C PRO A 224 5.41 14.23 -6.32
N ILE A 225 4.63 14.45 -5.24
CA ILE A 225 5.05 14.14 -3.88
C ILE A 225 5.29 12.64 -3.66
N ILE A 226 4.45 11.75 -4.20
CA ILE A 226 4.68 10.29 -4.13
C ILE A 226 5.94 9.92 -4.92
N GLY A 227 6.17 10.56 -6.08
CA GLY A 227 7.39 10.39 -6.86
C GLY A 227 8.65 10.76 -6.07
N ARG A 228 8.65 11.90 -5.37
CA ARG A 228 9.79 12.31 -4.52
C ARG A 228 10.05 11.32 -3.40
N VAL A 229 9.01 10.90 -2.67
CA VAL A 229 9.18 9.92 -1.59
C VAL A 229 9.72 8.59 -2.13
N PHE A 230 9.31 8.18 -3.34
CA PHE A 230 9.88 7.02 -4.00
C PHE A 230 11.38 7.21 -4.32
N LEU A 231 11.77 8.36 -4.88
CA LEU A 231 13.16 8.69 -5.19
C LEU A 231 14.05 8.75 -3.93
N ASP A 232 13.53 9.34 -2.85
CA ASP A 232 14.21 9.38 -1.56
C ASP A 232 14.44 7.96 -1.04
N THR A 233 13.40 7.11 -1.07
CA THR A 233 13.50 5.74 -0.54
C THR A 233 14.43 4.86 -1.39
N ILE A 234 14.44 5.02 -2.72
CA ILE A 234 15.36 4.25 -3.58
C ILE A 234 16.80 4.76 -3.51
N SER A 235 17.03 5.99 -3.02
CA SER A 235 18.37 6.56 -2.86
C SER A 235 19.23 5.82 -1.83
N ASP A 236 18.58 5.17 -0.86
CA ASP A 236 19.22 4.30 0.13
C ASP A 236 19.65 2.94 -0.47
N THR A 237 19.32 2.68 -1.74
CA THR A 237 19.68 1.45 -2.46
C THR A 237 20.84 1.68 -3.43
N GLN A 238 21.54 0.60 -3.79
CA GLN A 238 22.59 0.63 -4.83
C GLN A 238 22.02 0.51 -6.26
N LEU A 239 20.70 0.63 -6.45
CA LEU A 239 20.04 0.37 -7.73
C LEU A 239 20.16 1.52 -8.74
N VAL A 240 20.42 2.75 -8.27
CA VAL A 240 20.36 3.99 -9.05
C VAL A 240 21.57 4.88 -8.75
N SER A 241 22.01 5.66 -9.75
CA SER A 241 23.06 6.68 -9.57
C SER A 241 22.54 7.88 -8.74
N PRO A 242 23.28 8.36 -7.73
CA PRO A 242 22.90 9.54 -6.94
C PRO A 242 22.60 10.79 -7.79
N ASN A 243 23.34 11.00 -8.88
CA ASN A 243 23.14 12.17 -9.75
C ASN A 243 21.77 12.16 -10.43
N ALA A 244 21.29 10.98 -10.84
CA ALA A 244 19.99 10.84 -11.48
C ALA A 244 18.85 11.10 -10.48
N ILE A 245 19.01 10.63 -9.23
CA ILE A 245 18.07 10.90 -8.14
C ILE A 245 17.97 12.39 -7.87
N ILE A 246 19.10 13.08 -7.70
CA ILE A 246 19.13 14.53 -7.44
C ILE A 246 18.41 15.29 -8.55
N ALA A 247 18.75 15.02 -9.82
CA ALA A 247 18.16 15.70 -10.97
C ALA A 247 16.63 15.50 -11.05
N TYR A 248 16.15 14.26 -10.85
CA TYR A 248 14.72 13.99 -10.91
C TYR A 248 13.95 14.46 -9.68
N SER A 249 14.56 14.42 -8.49
CA SER A 249 13.97 15.00 -7.28
C SER A 249 13.80 16.51 -7.39
N GLU A 250 14.73 17.22 -8.02
CA GLU A 250 14.60 18.66 -8.31
C GLU A 250 13.42 18.94 -9.25
N ILE A 251 13.29 18.16 -10.32
CA ILE A 251 12.17 18.29 -11.27
C ILE A 251 10.83 18.08 -10.56
N LEU A 252 10.67 16.99 -9.80
CA LEU A 252 9.44 16.72 -9.04
C LEU A 252 9.21 17.78 -7.96
N GLY A 253 10.27 18.29 -7.35
CA GLY A 253 10.28 19.43 -6.42
C GLY A 253 9.63 20.66 -7.03
N ASN A 254 10.12 21.05 -8.20
CA ASN A 254 9.62 22.20 -8.94
C ASN A 254 8.16 22.02 -9.36
N LEU A 255 7.79 20.86 -9.92
CA LEU A 255 6.41 20.59 -10.34
C LEU A 255 5.42 20.64 -9.18
N ASP A 256 5.77 20.07 -8.04
CA ASP A 256 4.95 20.13 -6.82
C ASP A 256 4.78 21.57 -6.32
N SER A 257 5.85 22.36 -6.29
CA SER A 257 5.80 23.78 -5.86
C SER A 257 4.92 24.65 -6.77
N LEU A 258 4.77 24.24 -8.04
CA LEU A 258 3.91 24.89 -9.02
C LEU A 258 2.45 24.41 -8.96
N GLY A 259 2.12 23.45 -8.10
CA GLY A 259 0.78 22.85 -8.05
C GLY A 259 0.45 22.12 -9.34
N PHE A 260 1.39 21.36 -9.91
CA PHE A 260 1.22 20.79 -11.25
C PHE A 260 -0.03 19.88 -11.38
N THR A 261 -0.42 19.16 -10.32
CA THR A 261 -1.68 18.40 -10.33
C THR A 261 -2.91 19.31 -10.43
N ASP A 262 -2.89 20.46 -9.77
CA ASP A 262 -3.99 21.45 -9.83
C ASP A 262 -4.04 22.10 -11.22
N VAL A 263 -2.88 22.35 -11.83
CA VAL A 263 -2.77 22.79 -13.23
C VAL A 263 -3.42 21.79 -14.17
N LEU A 264 -3.17 20.49 -14.00
CA LEU A 264 -3.79 19.46 -14.83
C LEU A 264 -5.29 19.35 -14.60
N THR A 265 -5.75 19.45 -13.35
CA THR A 265 -7.17 19.49 -13.01
C THR A 265 -7.87 20.69 -13.64
N TYR A 266 -7.24 21.86 -13.62
CA TYR A 266 -7.74 23.06 -14.29
C TYR A 266 -7.81 22.87 -15.82
N LEU A 267 -6.75 22.33 -16.43
CA LEU A 267 -6.78 22.03 -17.87
C LEU A 267 -7.90 21.04 -18.23
N PHE A 268 -8.17 20.07 -17.35
CA PHE A 268 -9.30 19.17 -17.51
C PHE A 268 -10.66 19.88 -17.40
N SER A 269 -10.82 20.82 -16.48
CA SER A 269 -12.08 21.57 -16.33
C SER A 269 -12.36 22.52 -17.49
N GLU A 270 -11.32 23.07 -18.12
CA GLU A 270 -11.45 23.96 -19.28
C GLU A 270 -11.72 23.22 -20.59
N MET A 271 -11.46 21.91 -20.64
CA MET A 271 -11.67 21.14 -21.86
C MET A 271 -13.15 20.88 -22.13
N PRO A 272 -13.59 20.91 -23.40
CA PRO A 272 -14.96 20.57 -23.76
C PRO A 272 -15.22 19.08 -23.47
N ILE A 273 -15.98 18.79 -22.43
CA ILE A 273 -16.36 17.42 -22.07
C ILE A 273 -17.64 17.03 -22.82
N LYS A 274 -17.54 16.03 -23.70
CA LYS A 274 -18.73 15.35 -24.24
C LYS A 274 -19.17 14.26 -23.26
N SER A 275 -20.46 14.21 -22.95
CA SER A 275 -21.02 13.15 -22.11
C SER A 275 -20.69 11.77 -22.69
N GLY A 276 -20.13 10.89 -21.86
CA GLY A 276 -19.66 9.56 -22.26
C GLY A 276 -18.21 9.50 -22.78
N HIS A 277 -17.55 10.65 -22.96
CA HIS A 277 -16.17 10.75 -23.45
C HIS A 277 -15.21 11.39 -22.43
N GLN A 278 -15.58 11.42 -21.14
CA GLN A 278 -14.74 11.98 -20.07
C GLN A 278 -13.33 11.36 -20.05
N ASN A 279 -13.24 10.06 -20.32
CA ASN A 279 -11.95 9.35 -20.35
C ASN A 279 -11.03 9.85 -21.46
N GLU A 280 -11.56 10.22 -22.62
CA GLU A 280 -10.75 10.74 -23.74
C GLU A 280 -10.16 12.11 -23.39
N THR A 281 -10.96 12.97 -22.74
CA THR A 281 -10.50 14.26 -22.22
C THR A 281 -9.42 14.06 -21.16
N PHE A 282 -9.64 13.15 -20.23
CA PHE A 282 -8.68 12.81 -19.17
C PHE A 282 -7.36 12.30 -19.76
N ASP A 283 -7.41 11.36 -20.70
CA ASP A 283 -6.24 10.83 -21.39
C ASP A 283 -5.47 11.93 -22.14
N THR A 284 -6.18 12.90 -22.72
CA THR A 284 -5.57 14.04 -23.41
C THR A 284 -4.80 14.92 -22.43
N VAL A 285 -5.39 15.26 -21.29
CA VAL A 285 -4.71 16.06 -20.24
C VAL A 285 -3.52 15.31 -19.66
N VAL A 286 -3.66 14.01 -19.38
CA VAL A 286 -2.56 13.16 -18.92
C VAL A 286 -1.43 13.12 -19.95
N LYS A 287 -1.74 13.05 -21.25
CA LYS A 287 -0.74 13.07 -22.32
C LYS A 287 -0.03 14.41 -22.41
N LEU A 288 -0.75 15.52 -22.32
CA LEU A 288 -0.18 16.87 -22.27
C LEU A 288 0.75 17.02 -21.07
N GLY A 289 0.30 16.60 -19.88
CA GLY A 289 1.11 16.59 -18.67
C GLY A 289 2.41 15.80 -18.83
N LYS A 290 2.35 14.60 -19.42
CA LYS A 290 3.56 13.81 -19.73
C LYS A 290 4.51 14.54 -20.68
N GLN A 291 3.99 15.22 -21.71
CA GLN A 291 4.83 15.99 -22.65
C GLN A 291 5.55 17.15 -21.95
N LEU A 292 4.86 17.85 -21.06
CA LEU A 292 5.46 18.92 -20.24
C LEU A 292 6.55 18.37 -19.32
N VAL A 293 6.30 17.25 -18.65
CA VAL A 293 7.31 16.58 -17.80
C VAL A 293 8.51 16.12 -18.63
N GLN A 294 8.29 15.56 -19.81
CA GLN A 294 9.37 15.15 -20.73
C GLN A 294 10.25 16.31 -21.18
N LYS A 295 9.64 17.47 -21.45
CA LYS A 295 10.38 18.72 -21.73
C LYS A 295 11.19 19.18 -20.52
N CYS A 296 10.60 19.14 -19.31
CA CYS A 296 11.32 19.47 -18.07
C CYS A 296 12.54 18.55 -17.87
N ILE A 297 12.38 17.24 -18.09
CA ILE A 297 13.47 16.27 -18.04
C ILE A 297 14.56 16.55 -19.09
N ALA A 298 14.19 17.10 -20.25
CA ALA A 298 15.13 17.50 -21.29
C ALA A 298 15.80 18.87 -21.02
N GLY A 299 15.47 19.55 -19.92
CA GLY A 299 15.99 20.88 -19.57
C GLY A 299 15.36 22.03 -20.36
N ASP A 300 14.18 21.83 -20.97
CA ASP A 300 13.48 22.87 -21.71
C ASP A 300 12.71 23.80 -20.76
N GLN A 301 13.27 25.00 -20.54
CA GLN A 301 12.72 26.02 -19.65
C GLN A 301 11.32 26.50 -20.07
N SER A 302 10.96 26.39 -21.36
CA SER A 302 9.64 26.82 -21.86
C SER A 302 8.50 26.04 -21.22
N ALA A 303 8.73 24.77 -20.84
CA ALA A 303 7.72 23.94 -20.17
C ALA A 303 7.41 24.45 -18.75
N ILE A 304 8.43 24.91 -18.02
CA ILE A 304 8.23 25.49 -16.68
C ILE A 304 7.46 26.80 -16.78
N ASP A 305 7.75 27.62 -17.79
CA ASP A 305 7.04 28.88 -18.01
C ASP A 305 5.57 28.64 -18.40
N GLU A 306 5.30 27.63 -19.24
CA GLU A 306 3.94 27.18 -19.60
C GLU A 306 3.15 26.74 -18.35
N ILE A 307 3.76 25.93 -17.49
CA ILE A 307 3.14 25.48 -16.22
C ILE A 307 2.85 26.67 -15.31
N LYS A 308 3.82 27.59 -15.12
CA LYS A 308 3.65 28.79 -14.27
C LYS A 308 2.53 29.70 -14.75
N ASN A 309 2.45 29.93 -16.07
CA ASN A 309 1.41 30.75 -16.67
C ASN A 309 0.02 30.13 -16.43
N THR A 310 -0.09 28.81 -16.62
CA THR A 310 -1.34 28.08 -16.41
C THR A 310 -1.75 28.04 -14.94
N ALA A 311 -0.80 27.83 -14.03
CA ALA A 311 -1.02 27.86 -12.58
C ALA A 311 -1.53 29.23 -12.10
N SER A 312 -1.02 30.31 -12.70
CA SER A 312 -1.48 31.68 -12.38
C SER A 312 -2.94 31.89 -12.78
N ASN A 313 -3.35 31.34 -13.92
CA ASN A 313 -4.73 31.40 -14.39
C ASN A 313 -5.68 30.56 -13.52
N SER A 314 -5.24 29.37 -13.08
CA SER A 314 -6.03 28.52 -12.18
C SER A 314 -6.33 29.22 -10.85
N LYS A 315 -5.31 29.83 -10.22
CA LYS A 315 -5.47 30.51 -8.92
C LYS A 315 -6.36 31.75 -8.97
N ALA A 316 -6.44 32.42 -10.13
CA ALA A 316 -7.29 33.59 -10.29
C ALA A 316 -8.79 33.25 -10.22
N ILE A 317 -9.16 32.01 -10.58
CA ILE A 317 -10.55 31.54 -10.62
C ILE A 317 -11.05 31.12 -9.23
N ASP A 318 -10.21 30.51 -8.39
CA ASP A 318 -10.58 30.12 -7.01
C ASP A 318 -10.81 31.31 -6.06
N THR A 319 -10.37 32.52 -6.45
CA THR A 319 -10.55 33.76 -5.69
C THR A 319 -11.76 34.61 -6.12
N MET A 320 -12.55 34.15 -7.10
CA MET A 320 -13.81 34.76 -7.54
C MET A 320 -15.02 34.03 -6.98
#